data_AF-A0A956SXR6-F1
#
_entry.id   AF-A0A956SXR6-F1
#
_cell.length_a   1.000
_cell.length_b   1.000
_cell.length_c   1.000
_cell.angle_alpha   90.00
_cell.angle_beta   90.00
_cell.angle_gamma   90.00
#
_symmetry.space_group_name_H-M   'P 1'
#
loop_
_entity.id
_entity.type
_entity.pdbx_description
1 polymer ?
#
loop_
_entity_poly.entity_id
_entity_poly.type
_entity_poly.pdbx_seq_one_letter_code
_entity_poly.pdbx_strand_id
1 'polypeptide(L)'
;MNDTGRQNPSDKESADISLPADEGATLNPVTRAKLWGLALTSILAVLIWVGSRNLANFDAVLVGYTFATLFSVFGVTYRYTMWLQRPPTAMYWRRGWQVFFRPGHLAHNVGVWFQKVVSDFSLNNFIRKRNRNRWAAHMLIMWGCTLAAAVTFPLVFGWIHFQTVEGNFNWYEVYVFGFPTFSFPIDSLFGFLIFHALVWASFLVIPGVMLAMRRRMREHGAAAVQSFAIDILPLILLFAVSVTGLMLTASYTWMKGYGFEFLAVLHAITVIVTLVYLPFGKFFHIFQRPAQLGVSFYQEVGRREGEVDCARCKTPFASAMHIEDLITVERQLGYSYEMEGDIGHYQRICPSCRRSLVALAQGGLWWQQPAPYPASLQPLIPGENHE
;
A
#
# COMPACT_ATOMS: atom_id res chain seq x y z
N MET A 1 6.74 -48.04 -42.88
CA MET A 1 5.57 -47.24 -42.46
C MET A 1 5.89 -46.75 -41.06
N ASN A 2 6.16 -45.46 -40.94
CA ASN A 2 6.77 -44.82 -39.77
C ASN A 2 5.75 -44.69 -38.63
N ASP A 3 6.11 -45.22 -37.46
CA ASP A 3 5.42 -44.98 -36.20
C ASP A 3 6.29 -44.02 -35.37
N THR A 4 6.02 -42.72 -35.51
CA THR A 4 6.68 -41.67 -34.72
C THR A 4 5.78 -41.30 -33.55
N GLY A 5 6.01 -41.94 -32.40
CA GLY A 5 5.46 -41.53 -31.12
C GLY A 5 5.86 -40.09 -30.81
N ARG A 6 4.87 -39.20 -30.72
CA ARG A 6 5.02 -37.86 -30.16
C ARG A 6 5.38 -37.98 -28.68
N GLN A 7 6.65 -37.80 -28.37
CA GLN A 7 7.07 -37.45 -27.01
C GLN A 7 6.50 -36.06 -26.67
N ASN A 8 5.83 -35.99 -25.53
CA ASN A 8 5.26 -34.77 -24.97
C ASN A 8 6.40 -33.80 -24.61
N PRO A 9 6.36 -32.50 -24.95
CA PRO A 9 7.46 -31.57 -24.66
C PRO A 9 7.54 -31.15 -23.18
N SER A 10 6.72 -31.72 -22.29
CA SER A 10 6.58 -31.29 -20.89
C SER A 10 7.71 -31.69 -19.95
N ASP A 11 8.62 -32.58 -20.39
CA ASP A 11 9.50 -33.29 -19.46
C ASP A 11 10.96 -32.79 -19.48
N LYS A 12 11.22 -31.64 -20.12
CA LYS A 12 12.54 -31.00 -20.07
C LYS A 12 12.37 -29.51 -19.83
N GLU A 13 12.85 -29.09 -18.65
CA GLU A 13 13.11 -27.70 -18.25
C GLU A 13 11.97 -26.97 -17.49
N SER A 14 11.23 -27.67 -16.63
CA SER A 14 10.75 -27.05 -15.39
C SER A 14 11.92 -27.01 -14.41
N ALA A 15 12.66 -25.89 -14.40
CA ALA A 15 13.63 -25.61 -13.36
C ALA A 15 12.94 -25.75 -12.00
N ASP A 16 13.30 -26.82 -11.30
CA ASP A 16 12.78 -27.23 -10.00
C ASP A 16 13.18 -26.16 -8.97
N ILE A 17 12.34 -25.14 -8.80
CA ILE A 17 12.40 -24.21 -7.68
C ILE A 17 11.43 -24.75 -6.62
N SER A 18 11.70 -25.96 -6.13
CA SER A 18 11.14 -26.46 -4.90
C SER A 18 11.71 -25.62 -3.75
N LEU A 19 10.85 -24.83 -3.09
CA LEU A 19 11.25 -24.06 -1.91
C LEU A 19 11.60 -25.06 -0.78
N PRO A 20 12.81 -25.00 -0.20
CA PRO A 20 13.09 -25.78 1.00
C PRO A 20 12.12 -25.36 2.10
N ALA A 21 11.52 -26.34 2.77
CA ALA A 21 10.81 -26.11 4.02
C ALA A 21 11.83 -25.54 5.01
N ASP A 22 11.65 -24.28 5.36
CA ASP A 22 12.54 -23.51 6.23
C ASP A 22 12.35 -23.99 7.68
N GLU A 23 12.94 -25.15 8.02
CA GLU A 23 13.05 -25.73 9.36
C GLU A 23 14.25 -25.16 10.15
N GLY A 24 14.74 -23.97 9.80
CA GLY A 24 15.65 -23.21 10.66
C GLY A 24 14.84 -22.41 11.67
N ALA A 25 15.20 -22.45 12.97
CA ALA A 25 14.54 -21.72 14.06
C ALA A 25 14.16 -20.27 13.66
N THR A 26 12.96 -20.09 13.13
CA THR A 26 12.52 -18.81 12.59
C THR A 26 12.16 -17.92 13.77
N LEU A 27 12.88 -16.81 13.92
CA LEU A 27 12.53 -15.75 14.88
C LEU A 27 11.03 -15.49 14.82
N ASN A 28 10.37 -15.45 15.98
CA ASN A 28 8.94 -15.13 16.09
C ASN A 28 8.63 -13.91 15.22
N PRO A 29 7.60 -13.95 14.35
CA PRO A 29 7.28 -12.86 13.42
C PRO A 29 7.17 -11.49 14.07
N VAL A 30 6.68 -11.45 15.31
CA VAL A 30 6.58 -10.24 16.13
C VAL A 30 7.96 -9.71 16.52
N THR A 31 8.86 -10.59 16.94
CA THR A 31 10.25 -10.23 17.28
C THR A 31 10.98 -9.70 16.06
N ARG A 32 10.86 -10.38 14.91
CA ARG A 32 11.46 -9.91 13.65
C ARG A 32 10.94 -8.52 13.27
N ALA A 33 9.63 -8.29 13.36
CA ALA A 33 9.04 -6.98 13.07
C ALA A 33 9.52 -5.88 14.04
N LYS A 34 9.64 -6.20 15.34
CA LYS A 34 10.19 -5.27 16.35
C LYS A 34 11.64 -4.91 16.05
N LEU A 35 12.48 -5.90 15.73
CA LEU A 35 13.89 -5.69 15.41
C LEU A 35 14.07 -4.81 14.17
N TRP A 36 13.32 -5.06 13.10
CA TRP A 36 13.33 -4.19 11.91
C TRP A 36 12.84 -2.77 12.22
N GLY A 37 11.76 -2.64 13.00
CA GLY A 37 11.26 -1.35 13.45
C GLY A 37 12.31 -0.55 14.23
N LEU A 38 12.95 -1.18 15.22
CA LEU A 38 14.03 -0.55 15.99
C LEU A 38 15.23 -0.20 15.11
N ALA A 39 15.67 -1.12 14.25
CA ALA A 39 16.82 -0.90 13.38
C ALA A 39 16.62 0.30 12.43
N LEU A 40 15.49 0.38 11.72
CA LEU A 40 15.24 1.50 10.80
C LEU A 40 15.02 2.83 11.53
N THR A 41 14.38 2.82 12.69
CA THR A 41 14.24 4.03 13.52
C THR A 41 15.59 4.50 14.07
N SER A 42 16.46 3.58 14.51
CA SER A 42 17.82 3.91 14.95
C SER A 42 18.67 4.45 13.79
N ILE A 43 18.57 3.85 12.60
CA ILE A 43 19.24 4.36 11.39
C ILE A 43 18.78 5.79 11.10
N LEU A 44 17.47 6.06 11.12
CA LEU A 44 16.95 7.40 10.90
C LEU A 44 17.44 8.39 11.97
N ALA A 45 17.45 8.00 13.25
CA ALA A 45 17.97 8.85 14.32
C ALA A 45 19.45 9.20 14.12
N VAL A 46 20.27 8.23 13.69
CA VAL A 46 21.68 8.48 13.33
C VAL A 46 21.79 9.40 12.11
N LEU A 47 20.97 9.21 11.07
CA LEU A 47 20.97 10.08 9.89
C LEU A 47 20.55 11.52 10.21
N ILE A 48 19.63 11.72 11.15
CA ILE A 48 19.26 13.05 11.64
C ILE A 48 20.45 13.66 12.39
N TRP A 49 21.06 12.91 13.32
CA TRP A 49 22.20 13.38 14.10
C TRP A 49 23.42 13.75 13.23
N VAL A 50 23.78 12.89 12.27
CA VAL A 50 24.87 13.16 11.31
C VAL A 50 24.50 14.30 10.38
N GLY A 51 23.30 14.27 9.79
CA GLY A 51 22.90 15.22 8.76
C GLY A 51 22.67 16.65 9.28
N SER A 52 22.29 16.78 10.55
CA SER A 52 22.18 18.08 11.25
C SER A 52 23.51 18.59 11.84
N ARG A 53 24.62 17.85 11.62
CA ARG A 53 25.95 18.11 12.18
C ARG A 53 25.95 18.17 13.70
N ASN A 54 25.69 17.03 14.33
CA ASN A 54 25.62 16.90 15.80
C ASN A 54 24.53 17.83 16.39
N LEU A 55 23.38 17.92 15.70
CA LEU A 55 22.24 18.77 16.04
C LEU A 55 22.51 20.30 16.00
N ALA A 56 23.64 20.75 15.45
CA ALA A 56 23.95 22.17 15.35
C ALA A 56 22.95 22.93 14.44
N ASN A 57 22.48 22.29 13.36
CA ASN A 57 21.52 22.86 12.42
C ASN A 57 20.07 22.45 12.75
N PHE A 58 19.82 21.91 13.93
CA PHE A 58 18.50 21.41 14.33
C PHE A 58 17.69 22.51 15.03
N ASP A 59 16.48 22.77 14.54
CA ASP A 59 15.55 23.68 15.22
C ASP A 59 14.85 22.95 16.37
N ALA A 60 15.10 23.40 17.61
CA ALA A 60 14.51 22.86 18.82
C ALA A 60 12.97 22.92 18.85
N VAL A 61 12.36 23.87 18.14
CA VAL A 61 10.90 24.00 18.02
C VAL A 61 10.30 22.79 17.28
N LEU A 62 11.08 22.15 16.39
CA LEU A 62 10.67 21.00 15.58
C LEU A 62 10.90 19.64 16.26
N VAL A 63 11.31 19.63 17.54
CA VAL A 63 11.59 18.39 18.26
C VAL A 63 10.38 17.45 18.33
N GLY A 64 9.18 18.01 18.49
CA GLY A 64 7.93 17.23 18.48
C GLY A 64 7.71 16.52 17.15
N TYR A 65 8.08 17.15 16.03
CA TYR A 65 7.89 16.59 14.69
C TYR A 65 8.90 15.46 14.47
N THR A 66 10.11 15.62 14.98
CA THR A 66 11.16 14.59 14.92
C THR A 66 10.75 13.33 15.66
N PHE A 67 10.29 13.44 16.92
CA PHE A 67 9.82 12.29 17.68
C PHE A 67 8.59 11.63 17.05
N ALA A 68 7.63 12.43 16.56
CA ALA A 68 6.48 11.90 15.83
C ALA A 68 6.91 11.14 14.57
N THR A 69 7.92 11.63 13.86
CA THR A 69 8.47 10.97 12.66
C THR A 69 9.18 9.66 13.00
N LEU A 70 10.03 9.64 14.03
CA LEU A 70 10.71 8.42 14.50
C LEU A 70 9.70 7.34 14.94
N PHE A 71 8.66 7.75 15.66
CA PHE A 71 7.55 6.88 16.03
C PHE A 71 6.81 6.32 14.80
N SER A 72 6.52 7.16 13.81
CA SER A 72 5.88 6.75 12.57
C SER A 72 6.74 5.77 11.77
N VAL A 73 8.06 6.02 11.67
CA VAL A 73 8.99 5.09 11.02
C VAL A 73 8.99 3.74 11.73
N PHE A 74 9.00 3.72 13.06
CA PHE A 74 8.89 2.48 13.83
C PHE A 74 7.58 1.75 13.51
N GLY A 75 6.44 2.44 13.66
CA GLY A 75 5.12 1.85 13.49
C GLY A 75 4.84 1.35 12.07
N VAL A 76 5.27 2.13 11.06
CA VAL A 76 5.15 1.75 9.64
C VAL A 76 6.00 0.54 9.36
N THR A 77 7.28 0.56 9.77
CA THR A 77 8.20 -0.57 9.57
C THR A 77 7.66 -1.82 10.24
N TYR A 78 7.26 -1.74 11.51
CA TYR A 78 6.69 -2.87 12.24
C TYR A 78 5.48 -3.48 11.50
N ARG A 79 4.49 -2.65 11.12
CA ARG A 79 3.31 -3.15 10.39
C ARG A 79 3.67 -3.68 9.01
N TYR A 80 4.59 -3.03 8.31
CA TYR A 80 5.02 -3.45 6.98
C TYR A 80 5.73 -4.79 7.03
N THR A 81 6.64 -4.99 7.99
CA THR A 81 7.29 -6.28 8.22
C THR A 81 6.26 -7.32 8.63
N MET A 82 5.33 -7.06 9.56
CA MET A 82 4.25 -8.01 9.89
C MET A 82 3.37 -8.35 8.67
N TRP A 83 3.10 -7.38 7.81
CA TRP A 83 2.33 -7.59 6.59
C TRP A 83 3.09 -8.44 5.58
N LEU A 84 4.39 -8.21 5.39
CA LEU A 84 5.24 -8.94 4.45
C LEU A 84 5.49 -10.40 4.86
N GLN A 85 5.37 -10.69 6.14
CA GLN A 85 5.57 -12.03 6.71
C GLN A 85 4.39 -12.98 6.53
N ARG A 86 3.21 -12.50 6.11
CA ARG A 86 2.06 -13.37 5.90
C ARG A 86 2.31 -14.28 4.68
N PRO A 87 1.96 -15.58 4.72
CA PRO A 87 2.16 -16.51 3.61
C PRO A 87 1.85 -15.96 2.21
N PRO A 88 0.66 -15.37 1.94
CA PRO A 88 0.34 -14.87 0.61
C PRO A 88 1.21 -13.69 0.16
N THR A 89 1.51 -12.76 1.05
CA THR A 89 2.29 -11.56 0.72
C THR A 89 3.78 -11.88 0.61
N ALA A 90 4.29 -12.75 1.47
CA ALA A 90 5.65 -13.26 1.41
C ALA A 90 5.92 -13.96 0.08
N MET A 91 4.96 -14.77 -0.39
CA MET A 91 5.07 -15.44 -1.68
C MET A 91 5.13 -14.45 -2.84
N TYR A 92 4.18 -13.50 -2.93
CA TYR A 92 4.22 -12.47 -3.97
C TYR A 92 5.48 -11.61 -3.91
N TRP A 93 6.00 -11.32 -2.71
CA TRP A 93 7.25 -10.60 -2.54
C TRP A 93 8.45 -11.37 -3.09
N ARG A 94 8.59 -12.66 -2.71
CA ARG A 94 9.66 -13.54 -3.21
C ARG A 94 9.59 -13.71 -4.72
N ARG A 95 8.41 -14.07 -5.25
CA ARG A 95 8.18 -14.24 -6.69
C ARG A 95 8.40 -12.94 -7.46
N GLY A 96 7.98 -11.81 -6.91
CA GLY A 96 8.19 -10.49 -7.49
C GLY A 96 9.69 -10.18 -7.71
N TRP A 97 10.53 -10.44 -6.70
CA TRP A 97 11.98 -10.25 -6.84
C TRP A 97 12.66 -11.29 -7.74
N GLN A 98 12.24 -12.57 -7.66
CA GLN A 98 12.76 -13.63 -8.54
C GLN A 98 12.50 -13.30 -10.01
N VAL A 99 11.28 -12.85 -10.33
CA VAL A 99 10.89 -12.43 -11.68
C VAL A 99 11.66 -11.18 -12.11
N PHE A 100 11.80 -10.20 -11.22
CA PHE A 100 12.48 -8.95 -11.52
C PHE A 100 13.96 -9.17 -11.88
N PHE A 101 14.66 -10.01 -11.11
CA PHE A 101 16.09 -10.29 -11.27
C PHE A 101 16.40 -11.47 -12.22
N ARG A 102 15.44 -12.00 -12.97
CA ARG A 102 15.69 -13.09 -13.91
C ARG A 102 16.70 -12.64 -15.00
N PRO A 103 17.86 -13.32 -15.14
CA PRO A 103 18.88 -12.93 -16.11
C PRO A 103 18.31 -13.03 -17.54
N GLY A 104 18.61 -12.04 -18.39
CA GLY A 104 18.10 -11.93 -19.76
C GLY A 104 16.92 -10.97 -19.96
N HIS A 105 16.19 -10.58 -18.89
CA HIS A 105 15.04 -9.67 -18.99
C HIS A 105 15.15 -8.40 -18.14
N LEU A 106 16.28 -8.18 -17.47
CA LEU A 106 16.44 -7.07 -16.52
C LEU A 106 16.19 -5.68 -17.13
N ALA A 107 16.76 -5.39 -18.31
CA ALA A 107 16.56 -4.10 -18.97
C ALA A 107 15.08 -3.85 -19.33
N HIS A 108 14.39 -4.87 -19.83
CA HIS A 108 12.96 -4.80 -20.10
C HIS A 108 12.15 -4.63 -18.81
N ASN A 109 12.50 -5.38 -17.75
CA ASN A 109 11.85 -5.28 -16.44
C ASN A 109 11.99 -3.89 -15.83
N VAL A 110 13.17 -3.27 -15.94
CA VAL A 110 13.41 -1.88 -15.50
C VAL A 110 12.58 -0.89 -16.31
N GLY A 111 12.50 -1.04 -17.63
CA GLY A 111 11.66 -0.20 -18.48
C GLY A 111 10.16 -0.30 -18.13
N VAL A 112 9.65 -1.53 -17.97
CA VAL A 112 8.26 -1.77 -17.56
C VAL A 112 8.02 -1.26 -16.13
N TRP A 113 9.00 -1.39 -15.24
CA TRP A 113 8.93 -0.88 -13.87
C TRP A 113 8.77 0.64 -13.88
N PHE A 114 9.62 1.34 -14.61
CA PHE A 114 9.54 2.80 -14.73
C PHE A 114 8.20 3.24 -15.34
N GLN A 115 7.78 2.60 -16.43
CA GLN A 115 6.49 2.89 -17.05
C GLN A 115 5.32 2.72 -16.07
N LYS A 116 5.30 1.63 -15.30
CA LYS A 116 4.24 1.34 -14.33
C LYS A 116 4.30 2.25 -13.09
N VAL A 117 5.49 2.61 -12.61
CA VAL A 117 5.63 3.62 -11.54
C VAL A 117 5.03 4.94 -12.01
N VAL A 118 5.38 5.41 -13.19
CA VAL A 118 4.82 6.67 -13.72
C VAL A 118 3.32 6.56 -13.96
N SER A 119 2.83 5.50 -14.60
CA SER A 119 1.41 5.39 -15.00
C SER A 119 0.48 5.09 -13.83
N ASP A 120 0.86 4.20 -12.93
CA ASP A 120 -0.03 3.60 -11.94
C ASP A 120 0.17 4.20 -10.56
N PHE A 121 1.39 4.64 -10.24
CA PHE A 121 1.71 5.31 -8.97
C PHE A 121 1.60 6.83 -9.10
N SER A 122 2.36 7.47 -10.00
CA SER A 122 2.38 8.94 -10.13
C SER A 122 1.12 9.49 -10.79
N LEU A 123 0.70 8.92 -11.92
CA LEU A 123 -0.48 9.41 -12.67
C LEU A 123 -1.79 8.75 -12.22
N ASN A 124 -1.74 7.67 -11.43
CA ASN A 124 -2.92 6.94 -10.97
C ASN A 124 -3.95 6.63 -12.09
N ASN A 125 -3.48 6.24 -13.28
CA ASN A 125 -4.33 6.07 -14.48
C ASN A 125 -5.47 5.06 -14.29
N PHE A 126 -5.23 4.01 -13.48
CA PHE A 126 -6.28 3.07 -13.07
C PHE A 126 -7.47 3.77 -12.40
N ILE A 127 -7.22 4.77 -11.55
CA ILE A 127 -8.27 5.53 -10.87
C ILE A 127 -9.03 6.39 -11.87
N ARG A 128 -8.30 7.01 -12.82
CA ARG A 128 -8.86 7.85 -13.89
C ARG A 128 -9.87 7.10 -14.75
N LYS A 129 -9.55 5.87 -15.16
CA LYS A 129 -10.43 5.02 -15.97
C LYS A 129 -11.77 4.70 -15.29
N ARG A 130 -11.80 4.64 -13.96
CA ARG A 130 -13.00 4.30 -13.19
C ARG A 130 -13.83 5.51 -12.73
N ASN A 131 -13.19 6.60 -12.31
CA ASN A 131 -13.90 7.83 -11.92
C ASN A 131 -12.95 9.04 -11.91
N ARG A 132 -13.25 10.05 -12.75
CA ARG A 132 -12.41 11.25 -12.92
C ARG A 132 -12.37 12.16 -11.68
N ASN A 133 -13.47 12.26 -10.93
CA ASN A 133 -13.52 13.05 -9.70
C ASN A 133 -12.69 12.41 -8.59
N ARG A 134 -12.74 11.08 -8.46
CA ARG A 134 -11.89 10.33 -7.51
C ARG A 134 -10.42 10.48 -7.86
N TRP A 135 -10.10 10.47 -9.16
CA TRP A 135 -8.76 10.70 -9.66
C TRP A 135 -8.25 12.10 -9.32
N ALA A 136 -9.03 13.15 -9.61
CA ALA A 136 -8.65 14.53 -9.28
C ALA A 136 -8.41 14.71 -7.77
N ALA A 137 -9.30 14.18 -6.93
CA ALA A 137 -9.10 14.20 -5.48
C ALA A 137 -7.79 13.52 -5.04
N HIS A 138 -7.45 12.36 -5.63
CA HIS A 138 -6.19 11.68 -5.32
C HIS A 138 -4.97 12.43 -5.83
N MET A 139 -5.01 13.02 -7.03
CA MET A 139 -3.89 13.80 -7.57
C MET A 139 -3.54 14.98 -6.67
N LEU A 140 -4.57 15.74 -6.28
CA LEU A 140 -4.43 16.91 -5.44
C LEU A 140 -3.89 16.56 -4.04
N ILE A 141 -4.46 15.54 -3.39
CA ILE A 141 -4.01 15.09 -2.07
C ILE A 141 -2.59 14.51 -2.16
N MET A 142 -2.32 13.63 -3.13
CA MET A 142 -1.04 12.93 -3.24
C MET A 142 0.10 13.89 -3.52
N TRP A 143 -0.03 14.77 -4.53
CA TRP A 143 1.04 15.72 -4.86
C TRP A 143 1.18 16.81 -3.81
N GLY A 144 0.08 17.28 -3.23
CA GLY A 144 0.13 18.21 -2.10
C GLY A 144 0.87 17.62 -0.89
N CYS A 145 0.53 16.39 -0.48
CA CYS A 145 1.23 15.72 0.62
C CYS A 145 2.69 15.37 0.28
N THR A 146 2.98 15.01 -0.97
CA THR A 146 4.35 14.71 -1.43
C THR A 146 5.21 15.96 -1.39
N LEU A 147 4.71 17.10 -1.88
CA LEU A 147 5.41 18.38 -1.81
C LEU A 147 5.63 18.80 -0.35
N ALA A 148 4.61 18.69 0.50
CA ALA A 148 4.74 18.98 1.92
C ALA A 148 5.79 18.10 2.59
N ALA A 149 5.78 16.79 2.36
CA ALA A 149 6.77 15.87 2.91
C ALA A 149 8.20 16.15 2.41
N ALA A 150 8.34 16.47 1.11
CA ALA A 150 9.64 16.76 0.48
C ALA A 150 10.30 18.03 1.05
N VAL A 151 9.51 18.99 1.53
CA VAL A 151 10.02 20.22 2.16
C VAL A 151 10.16 20.05 3.67
N THR A 152 9.13 19.54 4.34
CA THR A 152 9.07 19.48 5.80
C THR A 152 10.08 18.52 6.41
N PHE A 153 10.25 17.30 5.87
CA PHE A 153 11.16 16.34 6.49
C PHE A 153 12.62 16.80 6.48
N PRO A 154 13.19 17.26 5.35
CA PRO A 154 14.56 17.77 5.36
C PRO A 154 14.77 18.95 6.30
N LEU A 155 13.79 19.85 6.43
CA LEU A 155 13.83 20.97 7.39
C LEU A 155 13.81 20.47 8.84
N VAL A 156 12.86 19.58 9.17
CA VAL A 156 12.73 18.99 10.52
C VAL A 156 13.98 18.22 10.92
N PHE A 157 14.63 17.54 9.98
CA PHE A 157 15.84 16.77 10.25
C PHE A 157 17.11 17.64 10.32
N GLY A 158 17.01 18.95 10.07
CA GLY A 158 18.17 19.84 9.96
C GLY A 158 19.08 19.52 8.77
N TRP A 159 18.57 18.78 7.78
CA TRP A 159 19.31 18.45 6.56
C TRP A 159 19.36 19.63 5.59
N ILE A 160 18.34 20.47 5.59
CA ILE A 160 18.29 21.70 4.81
C ILE A 160 18.03 22.86 5.76
N HIS A 161 18.76 23.95 5.61
CA HIS A 161 18.46 25.23 6.25
C HIS A 161 18.91 26.39 5.36
N PHE A 162 18.41 27.59 5.66
CA PHE A 162 18.67 28.80 4.89
C PHE A 162 19.39 29.80 5.79
N GLN A 163 20.44 30.44 5.27
CA GLN A 163 21.14 31.52 5.96
C GLN A 163 21.25 32.74 5.03
N THR A 164 21.29 33.94 5.58
CA THR A 164 21.58 35.14 4.80
C THR A 164 23.07 35.22 4.49
N VAL A 165 23.45 35.64 3.28
CA VAL A 165 24.85 35.81 2.90
C VAL A 165 25.48 36.95 3.71
N GLU A 166 26.69 36.74 4.25
CA GLU A 166 27.41 37.76 5.01
C GLU A 166 27.58 39.04 4.18
N GLY A 167 27.15 40.18 4.73
CA GLY A 167 27.21 41.48 4.06
C GLY A 167 26.12 41.72 3.01
N ASN A 168 25.22 40.78 2.74
CA ASN A 168 24.11 40.97 1.80
C ASN A 168 22.80 40.31 2.26
N PHE A 169 21.98 41.08 2.99
CA PHE A 169 20.69 40.63 3.53
C PHE A 169 19.62 40.33 2.47
N ASN A 170 19.83 40.70 1.21
CA ASN A 170 18.88 40.42 0.13
C ASN A 170 19.10 39.05 -0.52
N TRP A 171 20.07 38.27 -0.04
CA TRP A 171 20.44 36.97 -0.59
C TRP A 171 20.38 35.89 0.48
N TYR A 172 19.77 34.77 0.13
CA TYR A 172 19.81 33.55 0.92
C TYR A 172 20.77 32.54 0.29
N GLU A 173 21.48 31.82 1.13
CA GLU A 173 22.29 30.67 0.79
C GLU A 173 21.66 29.40 1.37
N VAL A 174 21.52 28.38 0.52
CA VAL A 174 20.96 27.08 0.90
C VAL A 174 22.08 26.18 1.38
N TYR A 175 21.92 25.65 2.60
CA TYR A 175 22.81 24.65 3.16
C TYR A 175 22.15 23.28 3.12
N VAL A 176 22.86 22.29 2.58
CA VAL A 176 22.43 20.89 2.54
C VAL A 176 23.47 20.05 3.29
N PHE A 177 23.04 19.35 4.34
CA PHE A 177 23.92 18.62 5.29
C PHE A 177 25.05 19.50 5.86
N GLY A 178 24.76 20.79 6.03
CA GLY A 178 25.70 21.81 6.51
C GLY A 178 26.77 22.23 5.51
N PHE A 179 26.65 21.87 4.23
CA PHE A 179 27.49 22.40 3.16
C PHE A 179 26.71 23.47 2.37
N PRO A 180 27.31 24.64 2.08
CA PRO A 180 26.71 25.63 1.20
C PRO A 180 26.57 25.03 -0.20
N THR A 181 25.42 25.22 -0.82
CA THR A 181 25.12 24.64 -2.14
C THR A 181 24.97 25.71 -3.21
N PHE A 182 24.03 26.63 -3.04
CA PHE A 182 23.81 27.75 -3.95
C PHE A 182 23.11 28.90 -3.24
N SER A 183 23.28 30.11 -3.78
CA SER A 183 22.67 31.34 -3.28
C SER A 183 21.65 31.90 -4.28
N PHE A 184 20.58 32.52 -3.78
CA PHE A 184 19.56 33.16 -4.62
C PHE A 184 19.04 34.48 -4.00
N PRO A 185 18.58 35.44 -4.83
CA PRO A 185 17.97 36.68 -4.33
C PRO A 185 16.60 36.40 -3.70
N ILE A 186 16.28 37.10 -2.60
CA ILE A 186 15.00 36.96 -1.89
C ILE A 186 13.80 37.28 -2.78
N ASP A 187 13.92 38.31 -3.63
CA ASP A 187 12.85 38.78 -4.53
C ASP A 187 12.76 37.99 -5.85
N SER A 188 13.48 36.87 -5.96
CA SER A 188 13.44 36.01 -7.14
C SER A 188 12.18 35.15 -7.18
N LEU A 189 11.72 34.79 -8.39
CA LEU A 189 10.63 33.82 -8.57
C LEU A 189 10.94 32.48 -7.87
N PHE A 190 12.21 32.07 -7.89
CA PHE A 190 12.67 30.86 -7.22
C PHE A 190 12.50 30.96 -5.68
N GLY A 191 12.94 32.07 -5.09
CA GLY A 191 12.76 32.35 -3.66
C GLY A 191 11.29 32.37 -3.26
N PHE A 192 10.45 33.04 -4.05
CA PHE A 192 9.00 33.06 -3.85
C PHE A 192 8.41 31.64 -3.84
N LEU A 193 8.77 30.78 -4.81
CA LEU A 193 8.27 29.41 -4.89
C LEU A 193 8.71 28.53 -3.73
N ILE A 194 9.99 28.60 -3.31
CA ILE A 194 10.51 27.80 -2.20
C ILE A 194 9.93 28.22 -0.85
N PHE A 195 9.93 29.52 -0.54
CA PHE A 195 9.42 30.00 0.75
C PHE A 195 7.89 29.82 0.88
N HIS A 196 7.17 29.70 -0.24
CA HIS A 196 5.73 29.40 -0.26
C HIS A 196 5.43 27.93 -0.62
N ALA A 197 6.42 27.03 -0.67
CA ALA A 197 6.20 25.65 -1.10
C ALA A 197 5.12 24.92 -0.28
N LEU A 198 5.09 25.14 1.04
CA LEU A 198 4.06 24.58 1.93
C LEU A 198 2.68 25.23 1.73
N VAL A 199 2.63 26.50 1.33
CA VAL A 199 1.40 27.22 0.96
C VAL A 199 0.80 26.60 -0.31
N TRP A 200 1.64 26.36 -1.32
CA TRP A 200 1.23 25.64 -2.54
C TRP A 200 0.73 24.23 -2.23
N ALA A 201 1.41 23.53 -1.33
CA ALA A 201 0.98 22.22 -0.86
C ALA A 201 -0.44 22.27 -0.27
N SER A 202 -0.74 23.26 0.59
CA SER A 202 -2.09 23.47 1.15
C SER A 202 -3.14 23.79 0.08
N PHE A 203 -2.80 24.59 -0.94
CA PHE A 203 -3.70 24.88 -2.06
C PHE A 203 -4.01 23.65 -2.93
N LEU A 204 -3.16 22.62 -2.91
CA LEU A 204 -3.48 21.33 -3.52
C LEU A 204 -4.30 20.46 -2.57
N VAL A 205 -3.88 20.31 -1.32
CA VAL A 205 -4.52 19.39 -0.36
C VAL A 205 -5.96 19.81 -0.05
N ILE A 206 -6.24 21.09 0.20
CA ILE A 206 -7.59 21.55 0.59
C ILE A 206 -8.65 21.20 -0.47
N PRO A 207 -8.52 21.60 -1.75
CA PRO A 207 -9.46 21.19 -2.79
C PRO A 207 -9.55 19.67 -2.94
N GLY A 208 -8.42 18.96 -2.84
CA GLY A 208 -8.39 17.49 -2.90
C GLY A 208 -9.23 16.83 -1.80
N VAL A 209 -9.09 17.32 -0.56
CA VAL A 209 -9.88 16.88 0.59
C VAL A 209 -11.35 17.26 0.43
N MET A 210 -11.66 18.48 -0.03
CA MET A 210 -13.05 18.90 -0.28
C MET A 210 -13.74 18.01 -1.32
N LEU A 211 -13.06 17.67 -2.41
CA LEU A 211 -13.57 16.74 -3.41
C LEU A 211 -13.78 15.33 -2.84
N ALA A 212 -12.83 14.83 -2.03
CA ALA A 212 -12.96 13.53 -1.38
C ALA A 212 -14.13 13.49 -0.39
N MET A 213 -14.28 14.53 0.43
CA MET A 213 -15.39 14.70 1.39
C MET A 213 -16.74 14.82 0.70
N ARG A 214 -16.86 15.69 -0.31
CA ARG A 214 -18.08 15.85 -1.11
C ARG A 214 -18.55 14.52 -1.69
N ARG A 215 -17.62 13.70 -2.18
CA ARG A 215 -17.95 12.39 -2.74
C ARG A 215 -18.47 11.43 -1.66
N ARG A 216 -17.78 11.36 -0.52
CA ARG A 216 -18.16 10.50 0.61
C ARG A 216 -19.52 10.86 1.22
N MET A 217 -19.87 12.14 1.26
CA MET A 217 -21.17 12.59 1.79
C MET A 217 -22.34 12.37 0.83
N ARG A 218 -22.09 12.26 -0.48
CA ARG A 218 -23.16 12.11 -1.50
C ARG A 218 -23.38 10.67 -1.98
N GLU A 219 -22.35 9.83 -1.96
CA GLU A 219 -22.45 8.44 -2.43
C GLU A 219 -23.04 7.53 -1.34
N HIS A 220 -24.27 7.05 -1.53
CA HIS A 220 -24.99 6.25 -0.53
C HIS A 220 -24.30 4.91 -0.22
N GLY A 221 -23.69 4.28 -1.23
CA GLY A 221 -22.89 3.06 -1.04
C GLY A 221 -21.59 3.29 -0.26
N ALA A 222 -21.05 4.52 -0.27
CA ALA A 222 -19.90 4.85 0.58
C ALA A 222 -20.33 5.07 2.03
N ALA A 223 -21.47 5.73 2.26
CA ALA A 223 -22.01 5.98 3.60
C ALA A 223 -22.30 4.68 4.37
N ALA A 224 -22.75 3.62 3.71
CA ALA A 224 -23.12 2.36 4.34
C ALA A 224 -21.95 1.56 4.94
N VAL A 225 -20.72 1.76 4.46
CA VAL A 225 -19.52 0.99 4.88
C VAL A 225 -18.47 1.88 5.56
N GLN A 226 -18.77 3.18 5.73
CA GLN A 226 -17.79 4.15 6.16
C GLN A 226 -17.46 4.03 7.66
N SER A 227 -16.18 3.94 7.98
CA SER A 227 -15.69 4.07 9.36
C SER A 227 -15.16 5.49 9.60
N PHE A 228 -15.60 6.16 10.66
CA PHE A 228 -15.09 7.49 11.00
C PHE A 228 -13.57 7.52 11.13
N ALA A 229 -13.01 6.59 11.92
CA ALA A 229 -11.59 6.54 12.24
C ALA A 229 -10.69 6.23 11.04
N ILE A 230 -11.18 5.45 10.06
CA ILE A 230 -10.38 5.01 8.91
C ILE A 230 -10.62 5.90 7.68
N ASP A 231 -11.84 6.42 7.51
CA ASP A 231 -12.24 7.09 6.27
C ASP A 231 -12.38 8.61 6.35
N ILE A 232 -12.79 9.15 7.51
CA ILE A 232 -13.07 10.58 7.69
C ILE A 232 -11.97 11.28 8.47
N LEU A 233 -11.50 10.68 9.57
CA LEU A 233 -10.40 11.20 10.37
C LEU A 233 -9.16 11.60 9.53
N PRO A 234 -8.63 10.79 8.58
CA PRO A 234 -7.49 11.21 7.77
C PRO A 234 -7.77 12.45 6.92
N LEU A 235 -9.01 12.61 6.43
CA LEU A 235 -9.39 13.79 5.64
C LEU A 235 -9.48 15.03 6.52
N ILE A 236 -10.02 14.89 7.74
CA ILE A 236 -10.04 15.96 8.74
C ILE A 236 -8.62 16.38 9.12
N LEU A 237 -7.72 15.42 9.39
CA LEU A 237 -6.33 15.70 9.75
C LEU A 237 -5.59 16.45 8.62
N LEU A 238 -5.71 15.99 7.37
CA LEU A 238 -5.10 16.68 6.23
C LEU A 238 -5.65 18.09 6.02
N PHE A 239 -6.97 18.27 6.20
CA PHE A 239 -7.59 19.59 6.14
C PHE A 239 -7.08 20.50 7.26
N ALA A 240 -7.04 20.00 8.50
CA ALA A 240 -6.61 20.74 9.66
C ALA A 240 -5.14 21.19 9.54
N VAL A 241 -4.23 20.30 9.14
CA VAL A 241 -2.82 20.64 8.87
C VAL A 241 -2.71 21.72 7.79
N SER A 242 -3.44 21.57 6.69
CA SER A 242 -3.35 22.51 5.56
C SER A 242 -3.91 23.89 5.91
N VAL A 243 -5.07 23.94 6.57
CA VAL A 243 -5.73 25.21 6.94
C VAL A 243 -4.94 25.93 8.02
N THR A 244 -4.50 25.25 9.07
CA THR A 244 -3.69 25.87 10.13
C THR A 244 -2.35 26.38 9.57
N GLY A 245 -1.73 25.66 8.62
CA GLY A 245 -0.53 26.13 7.93
C GLY A 245 -0.76 27.40 7.08
N LEU A 246 -1.89 27.49 6.38
CA LEU A 246 -2.29 28.72 5.68
C LEU A 246 -2.57 29.87 6.65
N MET A 247 -3.19 29.58 7.80
CA MET A 247 -3.48 30.59 8.83
C MET A 247 -2.20 31.16 9.44
N LEU A 248 -1.12 30.37 9.57
CA LEU A 248 0.19 30.90 9.97
C LEU A 248 0.70 31.95 8.97
N THR A 249 0.61 31.64 7.68
CA THR A 249 1.01 32.55 6.60
C THR A 249 0.12 33.81 6.62
N ALA A 250 -1.19 33.65 6.74
CA ALA A 250 -2.13 34.76 6.82
C ALA A 250 -1.89 35.65 8.05
N SER A 251 -1.61 35.03 9.20
CA SER A 251 -1.31 35.75 10.45
C SER A 251 -0.05 36.59 10.30
N TYR A 252 1.04 36.00 9.80
CA TYR A 252 2.31 36.71 9.60
C TYR A 252 2.20 37.82 8.53
N THR A 253 1.61 37.52 7.37
CA THR A 253 1.58 38.44 6.23
C THR A 253 0.52 39.55 6.34
N TRP A 254 -0.68 39.23 6.82
CA TRP A 254 -1.81 40.19 6.82
C TRP A 254 -2.19 40.69 8.20
N MET A 255 -2.03 39.86 9.24
CA MET A 255 -2.45 40.21 10.61
C MET A 255 -1.29 40.68 11.49
N LYS A 256 -0.11 40.95 10.91
CA LYS A 256 1.09 41.40 11.61
C LYS A 256 1.46 40.49 12.80
N GLY A 257 1.26 39.18 12.65
CA GLY A 257 1.57 38.17 13.66
C GLY A 257 0.51 37.96 14.75
N TYR A 258 -0.69 38.55 14.64
CA TYR A 258 -1.76 38.34 15.62
C TYR A 258 -2.11 36.85 15.78
N GLY A 259 -2.06 36.36 17.02
CA GLY A 259 -2.37 34.97 17.37
C GLY A 259 -1.39 33.93 16.80
N PHE A 260 -0.22 34.35 16.29
CA PHE A 260 0.73 33.46 15.62
C PHE A 260 1.18 32.30 16.52
N GLU A 261 1.51 32.56 17.78
CA GLU A 261 1.95 31.52 18.73
C GLU A 261 0.88 30.45 18.95
N PHE A 262 -0.38 30.86 19.15
CA PHE A 262 -1.50 29.93 19.29
C PHE A 262 -1.69 29.09 18.02
N LEU A 263 -1.66 29.73 16.84
CA LEU A 263 -1.77 29.04 15.57
C LEU A 263 -0.60 28.09 15.33
N ALA A 264 0.61 28.43 15.79
CA ALA A 264 1.80 27.61 15.62
C ALA A 264 1.70 26.35 16.47
N VAL A 265 1.27 26.48 17.73
CA VAL A 265 1.01 25.32 18.61
C VAL A 265 -0.12 24.46 18.05
N LEU A 266 -1.22 25.07 17.59
CA LEU A 266 -2.34 24.33 17.01
C LEU A 266 -1.91 23.57 15.75
N HIS A 267 -1.18 24.22 14.85
CA HIS A 267 -0.62 23.61 13.65
C HIS A 267 0.30 22.44 14.03
N ALA A 268 1.22 22.65 14.97
CA ALA A 268 2.13 21.64 15.47
C ALA A 268 1.42 20.39 15.99
N ILE A 269 0.36 20.57 16.80
CA ILE A 269 -0.47 19.45 17.28
C ILE A 269 -1.08 18.70 16.09
N THR A 270 -1.66 19.40 15.11
CA THR A 270 -2.28 18.75 13.95
C THR A 270 -1.27 17.94 13.13
N VAL A 271 -0.04 18.44 12.96
CA VAL A 271 1.04 17.73 12.25
C VAL A 271 1.47 16.49 13.04
N ILE A 272 1.74 16.64 14.35
CA ILE A 272 2.18 15.54 15.22
C ILE A 272 1.14 14.42 15.24
N VAL A 273 -0.14 14.75 15.42
CA VAL A 273 -1.24 13.77 15.41
C VAL A 273 -1.34 13.08 14.04
N THR A 274 -1.19 13.84 12.94
CA THR A 274 -1.21 13.27 11.58
C THR A 274 -0.07 12.28 11.36
N LEU A 275 1.14 12.61 11.83
CA LEU A 275 2.30 11.72 11.77
C LEU A 275 2.04 10.47 12.61
N VAL A 276 1.68 10.59 13.90
CA VAL A 276 1.43 9.43 14.78
C VAL A 276 0.30 8.53 14.26
N TYR A 277 -0.70 9.09 13.59
CA TYR A 277 -1.81 8.35 12.99
C TYR A 277 -1.40 7.55 11.73
N LEU A 278 -0.33 7.96 11.04
CA LEU A 278 0.12 7.40 9.77
C LEU A 278 0.25 5.85 9.75
N PRO A 279 0.89 5.18 10.73
CA PRO A 279 0.97 3.72 10.75
C PRO A 279 -0.36 3.02 11.06
N PHE A 280 -1.29 3.65 11.79
CA PHE A 280 -2.50 2.98 12.28
C PHE A 280 -3.71 3.21 11.37
N GLY A 281 -3.68 4.29 10.62
CA GLY A 281 -4.78 4.72 9.77
C GLY A 281 -4.79 4.13 8.38
N LYS A 282 -5.65 4.73 7.55
CA LYS A 282 -5.69 4.43 6.12
C LYS A 282 -4.39 4.78 5.41
N PHE A 283 -3.61 5.77 5.88
CA PHE A 283 -2.35 6.18 5.25
C PHE A 283 -1.31 5.07 5.12
N PHE A 284 -1.41 3.99 5.90
CA PHE A 284 -0.54 2.83 5.74
C PHE A 284 -0.53 2.25 4.32
N HIS A 285 -1.64 2.39 3.56
CA HIS A 285 -1.68 1.95 2.16
C HIS A 285 -0.64 2.64 1.26
N ILE A 286 -0.17 3.84 1.62
CA ILE A 286 0.88 4.57 0.89
C ILE A 286 2.16 3.71 0.80
N PHE A 287 2.49 2.99 1.87
CA PHE A 287 3.68 2.12 1.94
C PHE A 287 3.45 0.75 1.31
N GLN A 288 2.22 0.24 1.36
CA GLN A 288 1.87 -1.06 0.77
C GLN A 288 1.77 -0.99 -0.76
N ARG A 289 1.31 0.13 -1.31
CA ARG A 289 0.97 0.25 -2.73
C ARG A 289 2.15 0.02 -3.68
N PRO A 290 3.38 0.50 -3.41
CA PRO A 290 4.55 0.15 -4.23
C PRO A 290 4.77 -1.36 -4.37
N ALA A 291 4.45 -2.17 -3.35
CA ALA A 291 4.59 -3.62 -3.44
C ALA A 291 3.58 -4.29 -4.39
N GLN A 292 2.47 -3.62 -4.74
CA GLN A 292 1.54 -4.11 -5.78
C GLN A 292 2.19 -4.17 -7.17
N LEU A 293 3.25 -3.37 -7.39
CA LEU A 293 3.99 -3.39 -8.64
C LEU A 293 4.58 -4.79 -8.92
N GLY A 294 5.07 -5.48 -7.88
CA GLY A 294 5.58 -6.86 -7.99
C GLY A 294 4.52 -7.86 -8.45
N VAL A 295 3.27 -7.71 -7.99
CA VAL A 295 2.14 -8.57 -8.43
C VAL A 295 1.85 -8.39 -9.91
N SER A 296 1.99 -7.17 -10.43
CA SER A 296 1.76 -6.92 -11.85
C SER A 296 2.84 -7.57 -12.75
N PHE A 297 4.06 -7.77 -12.23
CA PHE A 297 5.11 -8.52 -12.92
C PHE A 297 4.85 -10.01 -12.86
N TYR A 298 4.44 -10.49 -11.69
CA TYR A 298 4.01 -11.88 -11.50
C TYR A 298 2.93 -12.30 -12.50
N GLN A 299 1.89 -11.48 -12.66
CA GLN A 299 0.81 -11.74 -13.62
C GLN A 299 1.26 -11.71 -15.08
N GLU A 300 2.20 -10.82 -15.43
CA GLU A 300 2.73 -10.70 -16.78
C GLU A 300 3.53 -11.95 -17.17
N VAL A 301 4.40 -12.43 -16.27
CA VAL A 301 5.13 -13.69 -16.48
C VAL A 301 4.16 -14.87 -16.58
N GLY A 302 3.16 -14.94 -15.71
CA GLY A 302 2.14 -15.99 -15.78
C GLY A 302 1.42 -16.05 -17.13
N ARG A 303 1.17 -14.91 -17.78
CA ARG A 303 0.59 -14.89 -19.13
C ARG A 303 1.57 -15.36 -20.22
N ARG A 304 2.86 -15.08 -20.06
CA ARG A 304 3.90 -15.47 -21.02
C ARG A 304 4.23 -16.96 -20.96
N GLU A 305 4.26 -17.52 -19.77
CA GLU A 305 4.54 -18.96 -19.54
C GLU A 305 3.35 -19.86 -19.91
N GLY A 306 2.20 -19.28 -20.25
CA GLY A 306 1.01 -19.99 -20.69
C GLY A 306 0.08 -20.39 -19.55
N GLU A 307 -1.16 -20.69 -19.92
CA GLU A 307 -2.20 -21.12 -18.99
C GLU A 307 -2.29 -22.66 -18.95
N VAL A 308 -2.60 -23.19 -17.78
CA VAL A 308 -2.90 -24.61 -17.55
C VAL A 308 -4.40 -24.83 -17.68
N ASP A 309 -4.76 -25.98 -18.25
CA ASP A 309 -6.14 -26.41 -18.40
C ASP A 309 -6.77 -26.82 -17.07
N CYS A 310 -8.05 -26.49 -16.92
CA CYS A 310 -8.87 -26.94 -15.81
C CYS A 310 -8.92 -28.47 -15.77
N ALA A 311 -8.63 -29.07 -14.62
CA ALA A 311 -8.66 -30.52 -14.45
C ALA A 311 -10.02 -31.15 -14.83
N ARG A 312 -11.13 -30.41 -14.63
CA ARG A 312 -12.51 -30.85 -14.90
C ARG A 312 -12.99 -30.56 -16.33
N CYS A 313 -12.98 -29.30 -16.78
CA CYS A 313 -13.56 -28.90 -18.08
C CYS A 313 -12.54 -28.72 -19.19
N LYS A 314 -11.24 -28.93 -18.91
CA LYS A 314 -10.13 -28.85 -19.87
C LYS A 314 -10.00 -27.50 -20.60
N THR A 315 -10.53 -26.42 -20.02
CA THR A 315 -10.36 -25.06 -20.54
C THR A 315 -9.19 -24.36 -19.85
N PRO A 316 -8.34 -23.62 -20.56
CA PRO A 316 -7.26 -22.84 -19.96
C PRO A 316 -7.84 -21.74 -19.05
N PHE A 317 -7.22 -21.51 -17.88
CA PHE A 317 -7.77 -20.53 -16.92
C PHE A 317 -6.76 -19.77 -16.04
N ALA A 318 -5.58 -20.34 -15.77
CA ALA A 318 -4.57 -19.70 -14.93
C ALA A 318 -3.19 -20.29 -15.21
N SER A 319 -2.12 -19.55 -14.90
CA SER A 319 -0.75 -20.06 -15.04
C SER A 319 -0.45 -21.16 -14.01
N ALA A 320 0.44 -22.10 -14.38
CA ALA A 320 0.88 -23.17 -13.48
C ALA A 320 1.46 -22.58 -12.18
N MET A 321 2.31 -21.55 -12.32
CA MET A 321 2.91 -20.82 -11.21
C MET A 321 1.83 -20.32 -10.23
N HIS A 322 0.75 -19.73 -10.72
CA HIS A 322 -0.32 -19.22 -9.85
C HIS A 322 -1.04 -20.31 -9.08
N ILE A 323 -1.30 -21.44 -9.72
CA ILE A 323 -1.98 -22.58 -9.09
C ILE A 323 -1.09 -23.19 -7.99
N GLU A 324 0.17 -23.49 -8.31
CA GLU A 324 1.09 -24.13 -7.33
C GLU A 324 1.43 -23.20 -6.15
N ASP A 325 1.61 -21.92 -6.44
CA ASP A 325 1.82 -20.89 -5.42
C ASP A 325 0.61 -20.80 -4.47
N LEU A 326 -0.61 -20.81 -5.03
CA LEU A 326 -1.84 -20.78 -4.23
C LEU A 326 -2.00 -22.03 -3.36
N ILE A 327 -1.74 -23.23 -3.91
CA ILE A 327 -1.72 -24.49 -3.15
C ILE A 327 -0.72 -24.41 -2.00
N THR A 328 0.48 -23.91 -2.27
CA THR A 328 1.54 -23.77 -1.26
C THR A 328 1.13 -22.80 -0.14
N VAL A 329 0.51 -21.66 -0.48
CA VAL A 329 -0.01 -20.70 0.52
C VAL A 329 -1.14 -21.29 1.34
N GLU A 330 -2.05 -22.04 0.73
CA GLU A 330 -3.15 -22.71 1.43
C GLU A 330 -2.61 -23.70 2.47
N ARG A 331 -1.65 -24.53 2.08
CA ARG A 331 -0.96 -25.45 3.00
C ARG A 331 -0.26 -24.70 4.15
N GLN A 332 0.42 -23.60 3.87
CA GLN A 332 1.06 -22.76 4.90
C GLN A 332 0.06 -22.12 5.87
N LEU A 333 -1.17 -21.86 5.42
CA LEU A 333 -2.26 -21.34 6.24
C LEU A 333 -3.02 -22.46 6.98
N GLY A 334 -2.67 -23.72 6.77
CA GLY A 334 -3.33 -24.88 7.38
C GLY A 334 -4.62 -25.30 6.68
N TYR A 335 -4.88 -24.83 5.46
CA TYR A 335 -6.00 -25.30 4.65
C TYR A 335 -5.60 -26.55 3.86
N SER A 336 -6.48 -27.57 3.88
CA SER A 336 -6.36 -28.78 3.07
C SER A 336 -7.54 -28.85 2.10
N TYR A 337 -7.25 -28.74 0.80
CA TYR A 337 -8.22 -28.89 -0.28
C TYR A 337 -7.77 -29.94 -1.30
N GLU A 338 -7.08 -30.97 -0.80
CA GLU A 338 -6.78 -32.17 -1.59
C GLU A 338 -8.09 -32.86 -1.95
N MET A 339 -8.13 -33.40 -3.15
CA MET A 339 -9.31 -34.10 -3.68
C MET A 339 -8.89 -35.46 -4.21
N GLU A 340 -9.76 -36.44 -4.02
CA GLU A 340 -9.54 -37.80 -4.50
C GLU A 340 -9.53 -37.88 -6.04
N GLY A 341 -8.77 -38.84 -6.58
CA GLY A 341 -8.64 -39.10 -8.01
C GLY A 341 -7.70 -38.15 -8.76
N ASP A 342 -7.78 -38.16 -10.09
CA ASP A 342 -6.84 -37.50 -11.01
C ASP A 342 -6.83 -35.96 -10.94
N ILE A 343 -7.72 -35.35 -10.15
CA ILE A 343 -7.80 -33.90 -10.00
C ILE A 343 -6.72 -33.39 -9.02
N GLY A 344 -6.35 -34.20 -8.02
CA GLY A 344 -5.33 -33.90 -7.01
C GLY A 344 -5.74 -32.79 -6.04
N HIS A 345 -5.96 -31.56 -6.51
CA HIS A 345 -6.23 -30.40 -5.64
C HIS A 345 -7.31 -29.48 -6.20
N TYR A 346 -8.14 -28.91 -5.32
CA TYR A 346 -9.20 -27.95 -5.65
C TYR A 346 -8.73 -26.75 -6.48
N GLN A 347 -7.46 -26.33 -6.35
CA GLN A 347 -6.94 -25.16 -7.05
C GLN A 347 -6.72 -25.39 -8.54
N ARG A 348 -6.66 -26.66 -8.99
CA ARG A 348 -6.56 -27.04 -10.40
C ARG A 348 -7.90 -26.96 -11.14
N ILE A 349 -8.97 -26.55 -10.46
CA ILE A 349 -10.31 -26.36 -11.04
C ILE A 349 -10.57 -24.88 -11.29
N CYS A 350 -11.09 -24.53 -12.48
CA CYS A 350 -11.43 -23.15 -12.81
C CYS A 350 -12.62 -22.61 -11.96
N PRO A 351 -12.72 -21.28 -11.75
CA PRO A 351 -13.77 -20.69 -10.91
C PRO A 351 -15.21 -21.04 -11.34
N SER A 352 -15.45 -21.23 -12.64
CA SER A 352 -16.77 -21.64 -13.14
C SER A 352 -17.13 -23.05 -12.67
N CYS A 353 -16.21 -24.00 -12.86
CA CYS A 353 -16.39 -25.37 -12.41
C CYS A 353 -16.53 -25.49 -10.88
N ARG A 354 -15.81 -24.66 -10.11
CA ARG A 354 -15.98 -24.60 -8.65
C ARG A 354 -17.39 -24.24 -8.23
N ARG A 355 -17.98 -23.21 -8.86
CA ARG A 355 -19.38 -22.84 -8.61
C ARG A 355 -20.34 -23.97 -8.96
N SER A 356 -20.10 -24.66 -10.09
CA SER A 356 -20.91 -25.83 -10.48
C SER A 356 -20.78 -26.99 -9.48
N LEU A 357 -19.60 -27.25 -8.93
CA LEU A 357 -19.40 -28.33 -7.95
C LEU A 357 -20.18 -28.08 -6.67
N VAL A 358 -20.23 -26.83 -6.19
CA VAL A 358 -21.07 -26.47 -5.04
C VAL A 358 -22.55 -26.77 -5.33
N ALA A 359 -23.04 -26.35 -6.50
CA ALA A 359 -24.42 -26.62 -6.90
C ALA A 359 -24.72 -28.12 -7.05
N LEU A 360 -23.79 -28.91 -7.61
CA LEU A 360 -23.93 -30.36 -7.74
C LEU A 360 -23.92 -31.07 -6.37
N ALA A 361 -23.06 -30.63 -5.44
CA ALA A 361 -23.03 -31.18 -4.09
C ALA A 361 -24.35 -30.88 -3.34
N GLN A 362 -24.86 -29.65 -3.44
CA GLN A 362 -26.16 -29.27 -2.88
C GLN A 362 -27.32 -30.07 -3.50
N GLY A 363 -27.32 -30.23 -4.82
CA GLY A 363 -28.30 -31.06 -5.53
C GLY A 363 -28.24 -32.53 -5.10
N GLY A 364 -27.03 -33.08 -4.94
CA GLY A 364 -26.83 -34.44 -4.44
C GLY A 364 -27.40 -34.67 -3.04
N LEU A 365 -27.20 -33.71 -2.12
CA LEU A 365 -27.78 -33.75 -0.78
C LEU A 365 -29.31 -33.62 -0.80
N TRP A 366 -29.87 -32.85 -1.74
CA TRP A 366 -31.33 -32.77 -1.90
C TRP A 366 -31.95 -34.07 -2.44
N TRP A 367 -31.23 -34.79 -3.30
CA TRP A 367 -31.69 -36.06 -3.87
C TRP A 367 -31.43 -37.26 -2.97
N GLN A 368 -30.49 -37.17 -2.03
CA GLN A 368 -30.35 -38.11 -0.92
C GLN A 368 -31.47 -37.81 0.10
N GLN A 369 -32.63 -38.46 -0.05
CA GLN A 369 -33.74 -38.31 0.90
C GLN A 369 -33.23 -38.49 2.35
N PRO A 370 -33.56 -37.59 3.29
CA PRO A 370 -33.42 -37.93 4.70
C PRO A 370 -34.27 -39.17 4.97
N ALA A 371 -33.78 -40.08 5.81
CA ALA A 371 -34.57 -41.23 6.25
C ALA A 371 -35.97 -40.71 6.68
N PRO A 372 -37.07 -41.37 6.25
CA PRO A 372 -38.40 -40.93 6.65
C PRO A 372 -38.45 -40.84 8.17
N TYR A 373 -39.05 -39.76 8.69
CA TYR A 373 -39.26 -39.60 10.13
C TYR A 373 -39.84 -40.91 10.70
N PRO A 374 -39.40 -41.37 11.90
CA PRO A 374 -40.06 -42.49 12.55
C PRO A 374 -41.56 -42.19 12.63
N ALA A 375 -42.41 -43.20 12.41
CA ALA A 375 -43.86 -43.05 12.28
C ALA A 375 -44.51 -42.25 13.43
N SER A 376 -43.84 -42.13 14.58
CA SER A 376 -44.23 -41.29 15.73
C SER A 376 -44.17 -39.78 15.48
N LEU A 377 -43.59 -39.31 14.38
CA LEU A 377 -43.42 -37.88 14.06
C LEU A 377 -44.01 -37.47 12.71
N GLN A 378 -44.78 -38.34 12.04
CA GLN A 378 -45.55 -37.93 10.87
C GLN A 378 -46.74 -37.05 11.31
N PRO A 379 -46.89 -35.84 10.76
CA PRO A 379 -48.05 -35.00 11.07
C PRO A 379 -49.32 -35.68 10.56
N LEU A 380 -50.30 -35.85 11.44
CA LEU A 380 -51.64 -36.32 11.10
C LEU A 380 -52.25 -35.34 10.09
N ILE A 381 -52.39 -35.76 8.83
CA ILE A 381 -53.15 -35.03 7.82
C ILE A 381 -54.63 -35.23 8.17
N PRO A 382 -55.38 -34.18 8.55
CA PRO A 382 -56.80 -34.33 8.84
C PRO A 382 -57.56 -34.25 7.52
N GLY A 383 -58.18 -35.36 7.11
CA GLY A 383 -59.18 -35.35 6.04
C GLY A 383 -59.10 -36.49 5.03
N GLU A 384 -59.15 -37.74 5.48
CA GLU A 384 -59.75 -38.82 4.69
C GLU A 384 -60.74 -39.54 5.60
N ASN A 385 -61.94 -38.96 5.70
CA ASN A 385 -63.09 -39.70 6.21
C ASN A 385 -63.53 -40.63 5.09
N HIS A 386 -63.30 -41.93 5.31
CA HIS A 386 -64.07 -42.98 4.67
C HIS A 386 -65.53 -42.85 5.11
N GLU A 387 -66.41 -42.51 4.17
CA GLU A 387 -67.69 -43.18 3.86
C GLU A 387 -68.35 -42.56 2.62
#